data_AF-A0A1G9CAB7-F1
#
_entry.id   AF-A0A1G9CAB7-F1
#
_cell.length_a   1.000
_cell.length_b   1.000
_cell.length_c   1.000
_cell.angle_alpha   90.00
_cell.angle_beta   90.00
_cell.angle_gamma   90.00
#
_symmetry.space_group_name_H-M   'P 1'
#
loop_
_entity.id
_entity.type
_entity.pdbx_description
1 polymer ?
#
loop_
_entity_poly.entity_id
_entity_poly.type
_entity_poly.pdbx_seq_one_letter_code
_entity_poly.pdbx_strand_id
1 'polypeptide(L)'
;MDIPNVIGDWQEYQSEQWAGLRVRVHSLKKREPPRGRDDDAKGLTYITFQVTFENRGTTFFNIDLFDHPQHFDVRVGRDGLGAYVDERASSGIYDFNLYPQRRATAVVFAAAPTAQLKQLAIQISPGIDDDQSFGYVWVGGLGVHEGSTRGSSRASNSTSGVAHEVERFLQDEAPGS
;
A
#
# COMPACT_ATOMS: atom_id res chain seq x y z
N MET A 1 -5.88 -25.41 -5.84
CA MET A 1 -4.53 -24.83 -5.89
C MET A 1 -4.72 -23.33 -5.94
N ASP A 2 -4.48 -22.62 -4.84
CA ASP A 2 -4.50 -21.15 -4.85
C ASP A 2 -3.27 -20.67 -5.61
N ILE A 3 -3.50 -20.22 -6.84
CA ILE A 3 -2.49 -19.62 -7.69
C ILE A 3 -2.16 -18.25 -7.06
N PRO A 4 -0.89 -17.92 -6.76
CA PRO A 4 -0.55 -16.65 -6.14
C PRO A 4 -0.84 -15.53 -7.14
N ASN A 5 -1.83 -14.67 -6.88
CA ASN A 5 -1.91 -13.37 -7.55
C ASN A 5 -0.78 -12.52 -6.96
N VAL A 6 0.33 -12.42 -7.67
CA VAL A 6 1.60 -11.91 -7.13
C VAL A 6 1.49 -10.42 -6.80
N ILE A 7 2.06 -10.05 -5.66
CA ILE A 7 2.54 -8.70 -5.42
C ILE A 7 4.09 -8.77 -5.41
N GLY A 8 4.69 -7.78 -6.05
CA GLY A 8 5.93 -7.88 -6.84
C GLY A 8 7.25 -8.03 -6.08
N ASP A 9 8.34 -7.62 -6.74
CA ASP A 9 9.71 -7.78 -6.24
C ASP A 9 10.01 -6.88 -5.04
N TRP A 10 11.10 -7.22 -4.36
CA TRP A 10 11.69 -6.39 -3.32
C TRP A 10 12.09 -5.02 -3.90
N GLN A 11 11.72 -3.96 -3.19
CA GLN A 11 12.23 -2.61 -3.41
C GLN A 11 13.19 -2.28 -2.27
N GLU A 12 14.35 -1.71 -2.61
CA GLU A 12 15.36 -1.29 -1.65
C GLU A 12 15.33 0.23 -1.54
N TYR A 13 15.25 0.75 -0.31
CA TYR A 13 15.25 2.20 -0.08
C TYR A 13 16.57 2.80 -0.57
N GLN A 14 16.45 3.80 -1.44
CA GLN A 14 17.59 4.42 -2.13
C GLN A 14 18.26 5.54 -1.33
N SER A 15 17.71 5.94 -0.18
CA SER A 15 18.36 6.91 0.70
C SER A 15 19.56 6.27 1.38
N GLU A 16 20.69 7.00 1.45
CA GLU A 16 21.89 6.53 2.16
C GLU A 16 21.59 6.19 3.63
N GLN A 17 20.69 6.95 4.26
CA GLN A 17 20.29 6.75 5.65
C GLN A 17 19.52 5.43 5.89
N TRP A 18 18.93 4.85 4.84
CA TRP A 18 18.15 3.61 4.89
C TRP A 18 18.76 2.49 4.05
N ALA A 19 20.06 2.58 3.77
CA ALA A 19 20.77 1.61 2.94
C ALA A 19 20.63 0.18 3.51
N GLY A 20 20.24 -0.77 2.64
CA GLY A 20 20.01 -2.16 3.02
C GLY A 20 18.63 -2.46 3.59
N LEU A 21 17.78 -1.45 3.85
CA LEU A 21 16.37 -1.68 4.16
C LEU A 21 15.59 -1.94 2.88
N ARG A 22 14.79 -3.00 2.87
CA ARG A 22 14.00 -3.40 1.71
C ARG A 22 12.59 -3.75 2.11
N VAL A 23 11.65 -3.48 1.22
CA VAL A 23 10.23 -3.73 1.41
C VAL A 23 9.67 -4.52 0.25
N ARG A 24 8.71 -5.40 0.55
CA ARG A 24 7.97 -6.16 -0.44
C ARG A 24 6.53 -6.31 0.00
N VAL A 25 5.63 -6.18 -0.96
CA VAL A 25 4.24 -6.58 -0.76
C VAL A 25 4.07 -7.98 -1.36
N HIS A 26 3.38 -8.87 -0.64
CA HIS A 26 3.22 -10.28 -0.96
C HIS A 26 1.76 -10.62 -1.20
N SER A 27 1.55 -11.51 -2.18
CA SER A 27 0.35 -12.33 -2.40
C SER A 27 -0.99 -11.62 -2.12
N LEU A 28 -1.68 -11.23 -3.18
CA LEU A 28 -3.05 -10.73 -3.09
C LEU A 28 -4.03 -11.90 -3.05
N LYS A 29 -4.82 -12.02 -1.99
CA LYS A 29 -5.80 -13.11 -1.84
C LYS A 29 -7.18 -12.57 -1.52
N LYS A 30 -8.22 -13.15 -2.11
CA LYS A 30 -9.59 -12.98 -1.61
C LYS A 30 -9.71 -13.77 -0.30
N ARG A 31 -10.03 -13.10 0.80
CA ARG A 31 -10.16 -13.74 2.12
C ARG A 31 -10.99 -12.86 3.05
N GLU A 32 -11.95 -13.45 3.75
CA GLU A 32 -12.69 -12.74 4.80
C GLU A 32 -11.81 -12.54 6.06
N PRO A 33 -11.98 -11.42 6.79
CA PRO A 33 -11.30 -11.20 8.06
C PRO A 33 -11.55 -12.31 9.10
N PRO A 34 -10.54 -12.69 9.92
CA PRO A 34 -10.70 -13.74 10.94
C PRO A 34 -11.76 -13.41 12.00
N ARG A 35 -11.99 -12.12 12.29
CA ARG A 35 -12.93 -11.63 13.30
C ARG A 35 -14.33 -11.35 12.75
N GLY A 36 -14.58 -11.72 11.49
CA GLY A 36 -15.80 -11.36 10.78
C GLY A 36 -15.68 -10.01 10.09
N ARG A 37 -16.62 -9.76 9.20
CA ARG A 37 -16.72 -8.57 8.36
C ARG A 37 -17.14 -7.35 9.17
N ASP A 38 -16.57 -6.21 8.81
CA ASP A 38 -17.02 -4.91 9.27
C ASP A 38 -18.34 -4.50 8.57
N ASP A 39 -19.25 -3.86 9.31
CA ASP A 39 -20.54 -3.43 8.79
C ASP A 39 -20.39 -2.40 7.67
N ASP A 40 -19.35 -1.55 7.73
CA ASP A 40 -19.05 -0.55 6.69
C ASP A 40 -18.56 -1.21 5.40
N ALA A 41 -18.05 -2.44 5.48
CA ALA A 41 -17.63 -3.22 4.33
C ALA A 41 -18.76 -4.06 3.73
N LYS A 42 -20.03 -3.88 4.12
CA LYS A 42 -21.15 -4.68 3.61
C LYS A 42 -21.27 -4.59 2.09
N GLY A 43 -21.35 -5.75 1.43
CA GLY A 43 -21.44 -5.87 -0.03
C GLY A 43 -20.10 -5.73 -0.78
N LEU A 44 -19.00 -5.43 -0.07
CA LEU A 44 -17.66 -5.39 -0.65
C LEU A 44 -17.03 -6.79 -0.68
N THR A 45 -16.03 -6.99 -1.53
CA THR A 45 -15.19 -8.19 -1.49
C THR A 45 -13.91 -7.87 -0.73
N TYR A 46 -13.60 -8.66 0.32
CA TYR A 46 -12.34 -8.53 1.02
C TYR A 46 -11.18 -9.17 0.26
N ILE A 47 -10.05 -8.49 0.34
CA ILE A 47 -8.73 -8.93 -0.04
C ILE A 47 -7.79 -8.82 1.15
N THR A 48 -6.73 -9.63 1.11
CA THR A 48 -5.61 -9.53 2.03
C THR A 48 -4.29 -9.59 1.28
N PHE A 49 -3.31 -8.85 1.79
CA PHE A 49 -1.92 -8.92 1.36
C PHE A 49 -1.01 -8.76 2.57
N GLN A 50 0.26 -9.12 2.41
CA GLN A 50 1.26 -8.94 3.46
C GLN A 50 2.31 -7.93 2.99
N VAL A 51 2.84 -7.14 3.92
CA VAL A 51 3.94 -6.21 3.66
C VAL A 51 5.10 -6.65 4.53
N THR A 52 6.22 -7.01 3.93
CA THR A 52 7.41 -7.45 4.66
C THR A 52 8.54 -6.47 4.46
N PHE A 53 9.15 -6.06 5.57
CA PHE A 53 10.43 -5.37 5.61
C PHE A 53 11.54 -6.37 5.90
N GLU A 54 12.69 -6.19 5.26
CA GLU A 54 13.92 -6.93 5.51
C GLU A 54 15.07 -5.94 5.70
N ASN A 55 15.82 -6.12 6.78
CA ASN A 55 17.03 -5.35 7.03
C ASN A 55 18.27 -6.16 6.62
N ARG A 56 18.94 -5.71 5.56
CA ARG A 56 20.25 -6.21 5.11
C ARG A 56 21.40 -5.27 5.44
N GLY A 57 21.11 -4.15 6.11
CA GLY A 57 22.09 -3.21 6.61
C GLY A 57 22.84 -3.74 7.84
N THR A 58 23.58 -2.85 8.47
CA THR A 58 24.45 -3.15 9.62
C THR A 58 23.92 -2.62 10.95
N THR A 59 22.91 -1.74 10.92
CA THR A 59 22.23 -1.15 12.09
C THR A 59 20.76 -1.54 12.11
N PHE A 60 20.04 -1.29 13.21
CA PHE A 60 18.58 -1.45 13.23
C PHE A 60 17.90 -0.24 12.55
N PHE A 61 16.66 -0.43 12.11
CA PHE A 61 15.74 0.62 11.70
C PHE A 61 14.48 0.55 12.56
N ASN A 62 13.98 1.67 13.05
CA ASN A 62 12.65 1.74 13.61
C ASN A 62 11.64 1.79 12.45
N ILE A 63 10.65 0.91 12.45
CA ILE A 63 9.67 0.80 11.36
C ILE A 63 8.27 1.02 11.91
N ASP A 64 7.52 1.87 11.20
CA ASP A 64 6.13 2.15 11.49
C ASP A 64 5.25 1.99 10.23
N LEU A 65 4.32 1.05 10.29
CA LEU A 65 3.40 0.72 9.20
C LEU A 65 2.05 0.27 9.78
N PHE A 66 1.25 1.24 10.21
CA PHE A 66 -0.10 0.99 10.72
C PHE A 66 -1.14 2.02 10.29
N ASP A 67 -0.77 3.29 10.15
CA ASP A 67 -1.72 4.34 9.79
C ASP A 67 -2.05 4.32 8.30
N HIS A 68 -3.33 4.19 7.98
CA HIS A 68 -3.86 4.40 6.65
C HIS A 68 -4.63 5.74 6.59
N PRO A 69 -4.43 6.59 5.57
CA PRO A 69 -3.59 6.39 4.38
C PRO A 69 -2.13 6.87 4.53
N GLN A 70 -1.69 7.24 5.72
CA GLN A 70 -0.39 7.90 5.93
C GLN A 70 0.81 6.98 5.62
N HIS A 71 0.85 5.79 6.22
CA HIS A 71 1.93 4.82 6.06
C HIS A 71 1.74 3.86 4.88
N PHE A 72 0.50 3.69 4.44
CA PHE A 72 0.18 2.94 3.22
C PHE A 72 -1.17 3.36 2.67
N ASP A 73 -1.36 3.16 1.36
CA ASP A 73 -2.61 3.48 0.67
C ASP A 73 -2.97 2.36 -0.32
N VAL A 74 -4.26 2.05 -0.43
CA VAL A 74 -4.78 1.00 -1.30
C VAL A 74 -5.81 1.60 -2.25
N ARG A 75 -5.48 1.64 -3.54
CA ARG A 75 -6.34 2.16 -4.60
C ARG A 75 -6.83 1.04 -5.51
N VAL A 76 -8.05 1.17 -6.02
CA VAL A 76 -8.73 0.17 -6.85
C VAL A 76 -9.36 0.79 -8.10
N GLY A 77 -9.55 -0.03 -9.13
CA GLY A 77 -10.12 0.39 -10.39
C GLY A 77 -9.18 1.27 -11.22
N ARG A 78 -9.69 1.74 -12.36
CA ARG A 78 -8.94 2.61 -13.29
C ARG A 78 -8.81 4.04 -12.78
N ASP A 79 -9.80 4.50 -12.01
CA ASP A 79 -9.89 5.86 -11.51
C ASP A 79 -9.12 6.05 -10.19
N GLY A 80 -8.52 4.98 -9.64
CA GLY A 80 -7.72 5.07 -8.42
C GLY A 80 -8.54 5.38 -7.17
N LEU A 81 -9.73 4.78 -7.05
CA LEU A 81 -10.61 4.98 -5.89
C LEU A 81 -9.99 4.34 -4.65
N GLY A 82 -10.14 4.98 -3.49
CA GLY A 82 -9.72 4.41 -2.21
C GLY A 82 -10.48 3.11 -1.90
N ALA A 83 -9.75 2.06 -1.53
CA ALA A 83 -10.36 0.88 -0.94
C ALA A 83 -10.71 1.16 0.53
N TYR A 84 -11.72 0.46 1.04
CA TYR A 84 -11.96 0.41 2.48
C TYR A 84 -10.84 -0.41 3.12
N VAL A 85 -10.13 0.14 4.11
CA VAL A 85 -9.10 -0.60 4.89
C VAL A 85 -9.67 -0.94 6.25
N ASP A 86 -9.62 -2.23 6.59
CA ASP A 86 -10.13 -2.74 7.86
C ASP A 86 -8.98 -2.82 8.87
N GLU A 87 -8.75 -1.74 9.60
CA GLU A 87 -7.68 -1.63 10.59
C GLU A 87 -7.86 -2.64 11.74
N ARG A 88 -9.11 -2.93 12.14
CA ARG A 88 -9.43 -3.91 13.18
C ARG A 88 -9.06 -5.34 12.82
N ALA A 89 -9.18 -5.68 11.53
CA ALA A 89 -8.80 -6.98 10.99
C ALA A 89 -7.32 -7.07 10.61
N SER A 90 -6.67 -5.92 10.40
CA SER A 90 -5.27 -5.82 10.01
C SER A 90 -4.32 -5.97 11.20
N SER A 91 -3.07 -6.28 10.89
CA SER A 91 -1.96 -6.33 11.84
C SER A 91 -0.84 -5.46 11.27
N GLY A 92 -0.71 -4.25 11.79
CA GLY A 92 0.37 -3.32 11.44
C GLY A 92 1.70 -3.67 12.12
N ILE A 93 2.73 -2.91 11.77
CA ILE A 93 4.00 -2.83 12.50
C ILE A 93 3.99 -1.48 13.20
N TYR A 94 4.25 -1.45 14.51
CA TYR A 94 4.17 -0.25 15.34
C TYR A 94 5.49 -0.06 16.06
N ASP A 95 6.16 1.08 15.82
CA ASP A 95 7.40 1.48 16.53
C ASP A 95 8.38 0.30 16.72
N PHE A 96 8.62 -0.48 15.65
CA PHE A 96 9.33 -1.75 15.75
C PHE A 96 10.78 -1.62 15.32
N ASN A 97 11.71 -1.94 16.23
CA ASN A 97 13.13 -1.99 15.94
C ASN A 97 13.50 -3.26 15.15
N LEU A 98 13.63 -3.10 13.82
CA LEU A 98 14.03 -4.15 12.91
C LEU A 98 15.56 -4.27 12.84
N TYR A 99 16.12 -5.20 13.62
CA TYR A 99 17.56 -5.49 13.65
C TYR A 99 18.10 -6.12 12.35
N PRO A 100 19.42 -6.03 12.10
CA PRO A 100 20.08 -6.66 10.94
C PRO A 100 19.73 -8.14 10.75
N GLN A 101 19.58 -8.55 9.49
CA GLN A 101 19.23 -9.91 9.06
C GLN A 101 17.87 -10.41 9.55
N ARG A 102 17.01 -9.52 10.05
CA ARG A 102 15.63 -9.83 10.47
C ARG A 102 14.63 -9.35 9.43
N ARG A 103 13.40 -9.82 9.61
CA ARG A 103 12.22 -9.41 8.85
C ARG A 103 11.07 -9.09 9.80
N ALA A 104 10.24 -8.13 9.41
CA ALA A 104 8.97 -7.83 10.06
C ALA A 104 7.87 -7.82 8.99
N THR A 105 6.69 -8.38 9.31
CA THR A 105 5.60 -8.53 8.34
C THR A 105 4.29 -8.02 8.92
N ALA A 106 3.68 -7.08 8.22
CA ALA A 106 2.29 -6.65 8.42
C ALA A 106 1.33 -7.49 7.57
N VAL A 107 0.08 -7.59 8.01
CA VAL A 107 -1.03 -8.16 7.24
C VAL A 107 -2.12 -7.11 7.13
N VAL A 108 -2.51 -6.79 5.90
CA VAL A 108 -3.55 -5.79 5.64
C VAL A 108 -4.80 -6.50 5.10
N PHE A 109 -5.96 -6.09 5.60
CA PHE A 109 -7.27 -6.40 5.04
C PHE A 109 -7.86 -5.14 4.43
N ALA A 110 -8.26 -5.25 3.17
CA ALA A 110 -8.95 -4.18 2.46
C ALA A 110 -10.17 -4.74 1.72
N ALA A 111 -11.14 -3.90 1.41
CA ALA A 111 -12.35 -4.29 0.72
C ALA A 111 -12.75 -3.25 -0.33
N ALA A 112 -13.28 -3.74 -1.45
CA ALA A 112 -13.80 -2.91 -2.52
C ALA A 112 -14.86 -3.66 -3.33
N PRO A 113 -15.65 -2.98 -4.18
CA PRO A 113 -16.52 -3.65 -5.13
C PRO A 113 -15.74 -4.65 -6.00
N THR A 114 -16.25 -5.86 -6.15
CA THR A 114 -15.58 -6.96 -6.86
C THR A 114 -15.09 -6.58 -8.26
N ALA A 115 -15.84 -5.75 -8.97
CA ALA A 115 -15.49 -5.29 -10.31
C ALA A 115 -14.23 -4.39 -10.32
N GLN A 116 -14.00 -3.61 -9.26
CA GLN A 116 -12.86 -2.71 -9.14
C GLN A 116 -11.57 -3.44 -8.75
N LEU A 117 -11.67 -4.59 -8.05
CA LEU A 117 -10.52 -5.40 -7.62
C LEU A 117 -9.74 -6.07 -8.77
N LYS A 118 -10.19 -5.93 -10.02
CA LYS A 118 -9.43 -6.38 -11.20
C LYS A 118 -8.16 -5.56 -11.43
N GLN A 119 -8.09 -4.36 -10.87
CA GLN A 119 -6.93 -3.48 -10.91
C GLN A 119 -6.80 -2.83 -9.53
N LEU A 120 -5.62 -2.93 -8.92
CA LEU A 120 -5.29 -2.24 -7.68
C LEU A 120 -3.87 -1.72 -7.71
N ALA A 121 -3.64 -0.66 -6.94
CA ALA A 121 -2.33 -0.14 -6.60
C ALA A 121 -2.20 -0.11 -5.08
N ILE A 122 -1.07 -0.58 -4.56
CA ILE A 122 -0.72 -0.55 -3.14
C ILE A 122 0.53 0.31 -3.03
N GLN A 123 0.41 1.44 -2.35
CA GLN A 123 1.54 2.28 -1.99
C GLN A 123 1.96 1.97 -0.56
N ILE A 124 3.27 1.80 -0.33
CA ILE A 124 3.88 1.60 0.98
C ILE A 124 4.87 2.73 1.24
N SER A 125 4.60 3.55 2.24
CA SER A 125 5.38 4.71 2.68
C SER A 125 5.45 4.74 4.21
N PRO A 126 6.18 3.80 4.85
CA PRO A 126 6.27 3.72 6.31
C PRO A 126 6.93 4.96 6.94
N GLY A 127 6.72 5.13 8.24
CA GLY A 127 7.66 5.86 9.08
C GLY A 127 8.93 5.01 9.28
N ILE A 128 10.10 5.62 9.10
CA ILE A 128 11.40 4.97 9.34
C ILE A 128 12.26 5.91 10.18
N ASP A 129 12.69 5.45 11.36
CA ASP A 129 13.50 6.25 12.29
C ASP A 129 12.89 7.64 12.55
N ASP A 130 11.58 7.67 12.84
CA ASP A 130 10.76 8.89 13.05
C ASP A 130 10.57 9.79 11.82
N ASP A 131 11.16 9.45 10.67
CA ASP A 131 11.00 10.18 9.41
C ASP A 131 10.00 9.50 8.46
N GLN A 132 9.12 10.29 7.85
CA GLN A 132 8.22 9.78 6.81
C GLN A 132 9.02 9.39 5.55
N SER A 133 8.94 8.12 5.15
CA SER A 133 9.61 7.65 3.93
C SER A 133 8.86 8.05 2.66
N PHE A 134 9.59 8.14 1.54
CA PHE A 134 8.97 8.11 0.22
C PHE A 134 8.32 6.73 -0.02
N GLY A 135 7.33 6.69 -0.91
CA GLY A 135 6.54 5.49 -1.17
C GLY A 135 7.03 4.65 -2.35
N TYR A 136 6.90 3.32 -2.22
CA TYR A 136 6.95 2.39 -3.35
C TYR A 136 5.54 1.93 -3.70
N VAL A 137 5.28 1.69 -4.99
CA VAL A 137 3.96 1.27 -5.49
C VAL A 137 4.05 -0.08 -6.15
N TRP A 138 3.13 -0.98 -5.80
CA TRP A 138 2.90 -2.24 -6.51
C TRP A 138 1.52 -2.24 -7.13
N VAL A 139 1.44 -2.69 -8.38
CA VAL A 139 0.18 -2.80 -9.12
C VAL A 139 -0.16 -4.28 -9.32
N GLY A 140 -1.44 -4.62 -9.15
CA GLY A 140 -1.93 -5.98 -9.29
C GLY A 140 -3.43 -6.04 -9.57
N GLY A 141 -4.01 -7.22 -9.42
CA GLY A 141 -5.44 -7.46 -9.63
C GLY A 141 -5.84 -8.85 -9.17
N LEU A 142 -7.07 -9.02 -8.69
CA LEU A 142 -7.64 -10.36 -8.51
C LEU A 142 -7.77 -11.05 -9.87
N GLY A 143 -7.10 -12.20 -10.02
CA GLY A 143 -7.09 -12.97 -11.26
C GLY A 143 -6.13 -12.44 -12.34
N VAL A 144 -5.21 -11.53 -11.99
CA VAL A 144 -4.15 -11.05 -12.91
C VAL A 144 -2.90 -11.92 -12.75
N HIS A 145 -2.37 -12.41 -13.87
CA HIS A 145 -1.14 -13.22 -13.92
C HIS A 145 0.13 -12.35 -14.01
N GLU A 146 1.21 -12.80 -13.37
CA GLU A 146 2.54 -12.16 -13.28
C GLU A 146 3.13 -11.73 -14.63
N GLY A 147 2.79 -12.42 -15.72
CA GLY A 147 3.24 -12.08 -17.08
C GLY A 147 2.66 -10.78 -17.67
N SER A 148 1.65 -10.17 -17.04
CA SER A 148 1.04 -8.91 -17.50
C SER A 148 1.56 -7.65 -16.81
N THR A 149 2.36 -7.75 -15.73
CA THR A 149 2.82 -6.59 -14.95
C THR A 149 4.25 -6.15 -15.25
N ARG A 150 4.93 -6.77 -16.23
CA ARG A 150 6.22 -6.25 -16.74
C ARG A 150 5.98 -5.00 -17.59
N GLY A 151 5.93 -3.84 -16.93
CA GLY A 151 5.87 -2.56 -17.63
C GLY A 151 5.51 -1.35 -16.76
N SER A 152 6.39 -0.96 -15.83
CA SER A 152 6.72 0.46 -15.60
C SER A 152 7.87 0.60 -14.61
N SER A 153 9.08 0.35 -15.10
CA SER A 153 10.27 1.02 -14.58
C SER A 153 10.28 2.45 -15.13
N ARG A 154 9.71 3.41 -14.37
CA ARG A 154 10.11 4.83 -14.31
C ARG A 154 9.16 5.60 -13.38
N ALA A 155 9.66 5.96 -12.19
CA ALA A 155 9.30 7.24 -11.61
C ALA A 155 10.00 8.32 -12.45
N SER A 156 9.23 9.09 -13.22
CA SER A 156 9.70 10.34 -13.81
C SER A 156 8.51 11.28 -13.99
N ASN A 157 8.45 12.30 -13.13
CA ASN A 157 7.74 13.57 -13.25
C ASN A 157 6.46 13.56 -14.09
N SER A 158 5.31 13.28 -13.47
CA SER A 158 4.02 13.75 -13.95
C SER A 158 3.53 14.90 -13.08
N THR A 159 4.09 16.09 -13.32
CA THR A 159 3.50 17.36 -12.92
C THR A 159 2.23 17.59 -13.75
N SER A 160 1.07 17.09 -13.33
CA SER A 160 -0.25 17.58 -13.80
C SER A 160 -1.49 17.00 -13.08
N GLY A 161 -1.36 16.41 -11.89
CA GLY A 161 -2.51 15.83 -11.17
C GLY A 161 -3.14 16.71 -10.10
N VAL A 162 -2.31 17.46 -9.35
CA VAL A 162 -2.76 18.13 -8.12
C VAL A 162 -3.23 19.58 -8.36
N ALA A 163 -2.83 20.20 -9.47
CA ALA A 163 -3.21 21.59 -9.77
C ALA A 163 -4.69 21.74 -10.18
N HIS A 164 -5.29 20.72 -10.79
CA HIS A 164 -6.68 20.79 -11.24
C HIS A 164 -7.71 20.57 -10.13
N GLU A 165 -7.32 19.97 -9.01
CA GLU A 165 -8.24 19.70 -7.90
C GLU A 165 -8.32 20.87 -6.90
N VAL A 166 -7.29 21.73 -6.87
CA VAL A 166 -7.27 22.94 -6.04
C VAL A 166 -8.03 24.11 -6.70
N GLU A 167 -8.02 24.22 -8.03
CA GLU A 167 -8.76 25.28 -8.74
C GLU A 167 -10.29 25.15 -8.58
N ARG A 168 -10.80 23.93 -8.39
CA ARG A 168 -12.24 23.72 -8.18
C ARG A 168 -12.70 24.12 -6.78
N PHE A 169 -11.83 24.00 -5.78
CA PHE A 169 -12.16 24.39 -4.40
C PHE A 169 -12.10 25.91 -4.18
N LEU A 170 -11.26 26.63 -4.93
CA LEU A 170 -11.12 28.08 -4.82
C LEU A 170 -12.18 28.87 -5.62
N GLN A 171 -12.96 28.22 -6.49
CA GLN A 171 -14.05 28.88 -7.22
C GLN A 171 -15.41 28.79 -6.51
N ASP A 172 -15.59 27.86 -5.57
CA ASP A 172 -16.84 27.71 -4.79
C ASP A 172 -16.87 28.56 -3.50
N GLU A 173 -15.77 29.23 -3.12
CA GLU A 173 -15.69 30.18 -1.98
C GLU A 173 -15.57 31.66 -2.39
N ALA A 174 -16.17 32.05 -3.52
CA ALA A 174 -16.45 33.45 -3.79
C ALA A 174 -17.88 33.80 -3.32
N PRO A 175 -18.07 34.40 -2.12
CA PRO A 175 -19.36 34.98 -1.78
C PRO A 175 -19.65 36.12 -2.75
N GLY A 176 -20.79 36.04 -3.42
CA GLY A 176 -21.27 37.08 -4.32
C GLY A 176 -21.30 38.44 -3.62
N SER A 177 -20.79 39.46 -4.31
CA SER A 177 -21.13 40.87 -4.13
C SER A 177 -21.09 41.55 -5.49
#